data_AF-A0AAF1AJA7-F1
#
_entry.id   AF-A0AAF1AJA7-F1
#
_cell.length_a   1.000
_cell.length_b   1.000
_cell.length_c   1.000
_cell.angle_alpha   90.00
_cell.angle_beta   90.00
_cell.angle_gamma   90.00
#
_symmetry.space_group_name_H-M   'P 1'
#
loop_
_entity.id
_entity.type
_entity.pdbx_description
1 polymer ?
#
loop_
_entity_poly.entity_id
_entity_poly.type
_entity_poly.pdbx_seq_one_letter_code
_entity_poly.pdbx_strand_id
1 'polypeptide(L)'
;MRSILTAQQNLARLYSRQMCTSTYAQSSTRISSSSVQRGLVVPYRFEGVFIAKGKEDFICTRNLVPGEALYGEELIFVQNEGGTEVEYRVWNPLMSNLANAIMCGVTNIWVKPGSRILYLGDDVCQITLSHLSDLVGLDGLVYVVGLSDVAVKMAEKRPNVITVFQKPSCIGKYRMVVGMVDVIYADIHSDEVHTITSNIIYYLRAGGHYLVYTRASNIYSTTRGKDPFAYHHRQKEFTPIEAVMLEPIDREYAMAVGGFRMPEE
;
A
#
# COMPACT_ATOMS: atom_id res chain seq x y z
N MET A 1 -19.22 12.30 -12.55
CA MET A 1 -20.42 12.04 -11.72
C MET A 1 -20.58 10.55 -11.38
N ARG A 2 -20.51 9.61 -12.35
CA ARG A 2 -20.65 8.16 -12.06
C ARG A 2 -19.58 7.59 -11.11
N SER A 3 -18.31 7.99 -11.24
CA SER A 3 -17.20 7.50 -10.39
C SER A 3 -17.32 7.93 -8.92
N ILE A 4 -17.73 9.17 -8.66
CA ILE A 4 -17.97 9.69 -7.30
C ILE A 4 -19.15 8.98 -6.64
N LEU A 5 -20.22 8.72 -7.41
CA LEU A 5 -21.39 8.00 -6.93
C LEU A 5 -21.03 6.56 -6.51
N THR A 6 -20.21 5.86 -7.30
CA THR A 6 -19.72 4.51 -6.96
C THR A 6 -18.86 4.50 -5.70
N ALA A 7 -17.96 5.47 -5.55
CA ALA A 7 -17.14 5.58 -4.35
C ALA A 7 -17.98 5.90 -3.10
N GLN A 8 -18.97 6.80 -3.22
CA GLN A 8 -19.92 7.12 -2.15
C GLN A 8 -20.80 5.91 -1.79
N GLN A 9 -21.23 5.13 -2.78
CA GLN A 9 -21.99 3.90 -2.56
C GLN A 9 -21.15 2.81 -1.86
N ASN A 10 -19.88 2.67 -2.21
CA ASN A 10 -18.97 1.74 -1.55
C ASN A 10 -18.69 2.15 -0.09
N LEU A 11 -18.50 3.45 0.16
CA LEU A 11 -18.33 4.02 1.50
C LEU A 11 -19.60 3.87 2.34
N ALA A 12 -20.78 4.08 1.76
CA ALA A 12 -22.06 3.83 2.45
C ALA A 12 -22.29 2.33 2.75
N ARG A 13 -21.90 1.43 1.83
CA ARG A 13 -21.95 -0.03 2.05
C ARG A 13 -21.04 -0.47 3.19
N LEU A 14 -19.85 0.13 3.33
CA LEU A 14 -18.93 -0.11 4.44
C LEU A 14 -19.56 0.21 5.79
N TYR A 15 -20.16 1.41 5.93
CA TYR A 15 -20.83 1.81 7.18
C TYR A 15 -22.09 0.97 7.47
N SER A 16 -22.79 0.53 6.43
CA SER A 16 -24.00 -0.31 6.58
C SER A 16 -23.67 -1.77 6.94
N ARG A 17 -22.48 -2.27 6.56
CA ARG A 17 -22.05 -3.66 6.78
C ARG A 17 -21.46 -3.92 8.17
N GLN A 18 -21.29 -2.90 9.01
CA GLN A 18 -20.92 -3.10 10.43
C GLN A 18 -22.01 -3.82 11.25
N MET A 19 -23.15 -4.23 10.66
CA MET A 19 -24.26 -4.91 11.37
C MET A 19 -24.61 -6.34 10.91
N CYS A 20 -23.95 -6.96 9.92
CA CYS A 20 -24.29 -8.34 9.55
C CYS A 20 -23.08 -9.18 9.14
N THR A 21 -22.86 -10.26 9.89
CA THR A 21 -21.90 -11.35 9.61
C THR A 21 -22.38 -12.34 8.55
N SER A 22 -21.38 -13.01 7.95
CA SER A 22 -21.37 -14.43 7.52
C SER A 22 -21.68 -14.83 6.06
N THR A 23 -20.80 -15.73 5.59
CA THR A 23 -20.85 -16.77 4.53
C THR A 23 -21.03 -16.39 3.05
N TYR A 24 -20.06 -16.80 2.22
CA TYR A 24 -20.20 -17.89 1.23
C TYR A 24 -18.83 -18.28 0.65
N ALA A 25 -18.57 -19.59 0.56
CA ALA A 25 -17.36 -20.18 0.02
C ALA A 25 -17.51 -20.52 -1.48
N GLN A 26 -16.41 -20.42 -2.24
CA GLN A 26 -16.21 -21.21 -3.46
C GLN A 26 -14.77 -21.73 -3.49
N SER A 27 -14.66 -22.99 -3.90
CA SER A 27 -13.53 -23.90 -3.76
C SER A 27 -12.32 -23.54 -4.62
N SER A 28 -11.18 -23.33 -3.97
CA SER A 28 -9.85 -23.44 -4.57
C SER A 28 -9.20 -24.76 -4.15
N THR A 29 -8.51 -25.40 -5.10
CA THR A 29 -7.86 -26.71 -4.93
C THR A 29 -6.82 -26.63 -3.82
N ARG A 30 -7.06 -27.33 -2.70
CA ARG A 30 -6.08 -27.53 -1.64
C ARG A 30 -4.92 -28.37 -2.17
N ILE A 31 -3.82 -27.70 -2.53
CA ILE A 31 -2.52 -28.38 -2.58
C ILE A 31 -2.01 -28.38 -1.15
N SER A 32 -2.20 -29.50 -0.46
CA SER A 32 -1.43 -29.78 0.75
C SER A 32 0.00 -30.08 0.33
N SER A 33 0.81 -29.04 0.08
CA SER A 33 2.25 -29.24 0.00
C SER A 33 2.70 -29.69 1.39
N SER A 34 3.19 -30.92 1.46
CA SER A 34 3.70 -31.58 2.66
C SER A 34 5.03 -30.99 3.16
N SER A 35 5.25 -29.70 2.95
CA SER A 35 6.50 -29.00 3.21
C SER A 35 6.33 -27.63 3.87
N VAL A 36 5.25 -27.44 4.64
CA VAL A 36 5.15 -26.32 5.59
C VAL A 36 4.90 -26.92 6.98
N GLN A 37 5.98 -27.18 7.71
CA GLN A 37 5.90 -27.55 9.13
C GLN A 37 5.22 -26.40 9.89
N ARG A 38 4.29 -26.75 10.80
CA ARG A 38 3.70 -25.80 11.76
C ARG A 38 4.83 -25.00 12.44
N GLY A 39 4.75 -23.66 12.40
CA GLY A 39 5.77 -22.76 12.99
C GLY A 39 6.55 -21.89 11.99
N LEU A 40 6.14 -21.84 10.72
CA LEU A 40 6.93 -21.25 9.63
C LEU A 40 6.77 -19.72 9.41
N VAL A 41 5.70 -19.09 9.92
CA VAL A 41 5.41 -17.67 9.65
C VAL A 41 5.65 -16.82 10.89
N VAL A 42 6.60 -15.91 10.82
CA VAL A 42 6.99 -15.01 11.93
C VAL A 42 6.66 -13.56 11.62
N PRO A 43 6.26 -12.75 12.61
CA PRO A 43 6.09 -11.30 12.41
C PRO A 43 7.38 -10.65 11.91
N TYR A 44 7.26 -9.72 10.97
CA TYR A 44 8.35 -8.85 10.56
C TYR A 44 8.36 -7.57 11.41
N ARG A 45 9.39 -6.73 11.26
CA ARG A 45 9.50 -5.44 11.98
C ARG A 45 8.37 -4.44 11.64
N PHE A 46 7.65 -4.65 10.55
CA PHE A 46 6.49 -3.84 10.16
C PHE A 46 5.22 -4.58 10.54
N GLU A 47 4.33 -3.90 11.26
CA GLU A 47 3.04 -4.46 11.66
C GLU A 47 2.22 -4.87 10.42
N GLY A 48 1.67 -6.08 10.46
CA GLY A 48 0.91 -6.65 9.33
C GLY A 48 1.77 -7.30 8.23
N VAL A 49 3.10 -7.17 8.29
CA VAL A 49 4.05 -7.89 7.43
C VAL A 49 4.64 -9.08 8.20
N PHE A 50 4.80 -10.19 7.50
CA PHE A 50 5.32 -11.44 8.05
C PHE A 50 6.43 -11.99 7.15
N ILE A 51 7.23 -12.91 7.71
CA ILE A 51 8.20 -13.71 6.96
C ILE A 51 7.79 -15.18 7.09
N ALA A 52 7.65 -15.86 5.96
CA ALA A 52 7.57 -17.31 5.88
C ALA A 52 8.98 -17.91 5.73
N LYS A 53 9.40 -18.72 6.69
CA LYS A 53 10.73 -19.32 6.82
C LYS A 53 10.87 -20.65 6.05
N GLY A 54 11.30 -20.62 4.80
CA GLY A 54 11.45 -21.84 3.99
C GLY A 54 12.90 -22.29 3.84
N LYS A 55 13.17 -22.96 2.71
CA LYS A 55 14.53 -23.05 2.16
C LYS A 55 15.07 -21.65 1.80
N GLU A 56 14.15 -20.82 1.32
CA GLU A 56 14.30 -19.38 1.14
C GLU A 56 13.22 -18.70 1.97
N ASP A 57 13.54 -17.51 2.48
CA ASP A 57 12.61 -16.70 3.27
C ASP A 57 11.77 -15.82 2.33
N PHE A 58 10.45 -15.81 2.53
CA PHE A 58 9.53 -14.99 1.76
C PHE A 58 8.83 -13.98 2.64
N ILE A 59 8.72 -12.73 2.18
CA ILE A 59 7.83 -11.75 2.81
C ILE A 59 6.37 -12.07 2.44
N CYS A 60 5.45 -11.91 3.39
CA CYS A 60 4.04 -12.20 3.18
C CYS A 60 3.13 -11.28 3.99
N THR A 61 1.86 -11.20 3.59
CA THR A 61 0.79 -10.51 4.33
C THR A 61 -0.32 -11.51 4.65
N ARG A 62 -1.10 -11.23 5.70
CA ARG A 62 -2.31 -12.01 5.99
C ARG A 62 -3.35 -11.76 4.91
N ASN A 63 -3.90 -12.80 4.30
CA ASN A 63 -4.90 -12.64 3.25
C ASN A 63 -6.22 -12.11 3.81
N LEU A 64 -6.68 -10.98 3.28
CA LEU A 64 -7.99 -10.41 3.62
C LEU A 64 -9.15 -11.17 2.98
N VAL A 65 -8.94 -11.81 1.82
CA VAL A 65 -9.95 -12.56 1.06
C VAL A 65 -9.47 -14.01 0.91
N PRO A 66 -9.66 -14.87 1.93
CA PRO A 66 -9.15 -16.24 1.92
C PRO A 66 -9.62 -17.06 0.71
N GLY A 67 -8.74 -17.92 0.21
CA GLY A 67 -8.98 -18.83 -0.92
C GLY A 67 -8.70 -18.21 -2.30
N GLU A 68 -8.44 -16.91 -2.38
CA GLU A 68 -8.14 -16.21 -3.63
C GLU A 68 -6.67 -15.79 -3.71
N ALA A 69 -5.94 -16.33 -4.70
CA ALA A 69 -4.67 -15.80 -5.17
C ALA A 69 -4.93 -14.83 -6.34
N LEU A 70 -4.37 -13.63 -6.29
CA LEU A 70 -4.68 -12.57 -7.26
C LEU A 70 -3.85 -12.65 -8.53
N TYR A 71 -2.60 -13.09 -8.42
CA TYR A 71 -1.62 -13.13 -9.52
C TYR A 71 -0.92 -14.49 -9.61
N GLY A 72 -1.45 -15.51 -8.93
CA GLY A 72 -0.88 -16.87 -8.90
C GLY A 72 0.22 -17.05 -7.87
N GLU A 73 0.29 -16.16 -6.88
CA GLU A 73 1.18 -16.25 -5.73
C GLU A 73 0.89 -17.46 -4.84
N GLU A 74 1.90 -17.88 -4.10
CA GLU A 74 1.77 -18.97 -3.15
C GLU A 74 0.95 -18.53 -1.93
N LEU A 75 -0.01 -19.38 -1.55
CA LEU A 75 -0.84 -19.25 -0.37
C LEU A 75 -0.33 -20.16 0.74
N ILE A 76 -0.11 -19.60 1.93
CA ILE A 76 0.44 -20.32 3.07
C ILE A 76 -0.65 -20.41 4.14
N PHE A 77 -0.98 -21.64 4.53
CA PHE A 77 -2.04 -21.93 5.50
C PHE A 77 -1.42 -22.28 6.86
N VAL A 78 -1.78 -21.51 7.88
CA VAL A 78 -1.31 -21.72 9.25
C VAL A 78 -2.51 -22.01 10.15
N GLN A 79 -2.52 -23.18 10.78
CA GLN A 79 -3.53 -23.53 11.79
C GLN A 79 -3.16 -22.93 13.14
N ASN A 80 -4.05 -22.11 13.70
CA ASN A 80 -3.91 -21.62 15.07
C ASN A 80 -4.37 -22.68 16.09
N GLU A 81 -3.93 -22.52 17.34
CA GLU A 81 -4.26 -23.40 18.47
C GLU A 81 -5.77 -23.55 18.71
N GLY A 82 -6.57 -22.54 18.31
CA GLY A 82 -8.04 -22.56 18.37
C GLY A 82 -8.74 -23.25 17.18
N GLY A 83 -8.00 -23.92 16.30
CA GLY A 83 -8.55 -24.61 15.11
C GLY A 83 -8.94 -23.68 13.94
N THR A 84 -8.77 -22.36 14.09
CA THR A 84 -8.94 -21.40 12.99
C THR A 84 -7.72 -21.42 12.08
N GLU A 85 -7.96 -21.56 10.78
CA GLU A 85 -6.92 -21.47 9.74
C GLU A 85 -6.74 -20.01 9.31
N VAL A 86 -5.51 -19.52 9.38
CA VAL A 86 -5.14 -18.20 8.85
C VAL A 86 -4.37 -18.41 7.57
N GLU A 87 -4.80 -17.70 6.53
CA GLU A 87 -4.16 -17.73 5.22
C GLU A 87 -3.24 -16.51 5.05
N TYR A 88 -2.04 -16.74 4.54
CA TYR A 88 -1.06 -15.73 4.19
C TYR A 88 -0.74 -15.79 2.70
N ARG A 89 -0.42 -14.64 2.11
CA ARG A 89 -0.05 -14.48 0.71
C ARG A 89 1.40 -14.05 0.58
N VAL A 90 2.19 -14.77 -0.20
CA VAL A 90 3.55 -14.35 -0.54
C VAL A 90 3.49 -13.02 -1.29
N TRP A 91 4.33 -12.07 -0.90
CA TRP A 91 4.43 -10.75 -1.53
C TRP A 91 5.67 -10.69 -2.41
N ASN A 92 5.46 -10.77 -3.73
CA ASN A 92 6.57 -10.78 -4.68
C ASN A 92 7.30 -9.42 -4.77
N PRO A 93 8.57 -9.31 -4.34
CA PRO A 93 9.38 -8.09 -4.41
C PRO A 93 9.74 -7.72 -5.85
N LEU A 94 9.79 -8.70 -6.77
CA LEU A 94 10.08 -8.49 -8.18
C LEU A 94 8.97 -7.73 -8.94
N MET A 95 7.77 -7.69 -8.38
CA MET A 95 6.59 -7.12 -9.03
C MET A 95 5.93 -6.00 -8.22
N SER A 96 6.51 -5.62 -7.07
CA SER A 96 5.95 -4.59 -6.19
C SER A 96 7.07 -3.71 -5.64
N ASN A 97 7.04 -2.43 -6.03
CA ASN A 97 8.04 -1.44 -5.63
C ASN A 97 8.12 -1.28 -4.11
N LEU A 98 6.99 -1.38 -3.40
CA LEU A 98 6.98 -1.32 -1.94
C LEU A 98 7.61 -2.57 -1.30
N ALA A 99 7.32 -3.78 -1.80
CA ALA A 99 7.98 -4.98 -1.33
C ALA A 99 9.49 -4.97 -1.60
N ASN A 100 9.89 -4.47 -2.77
CA ASN A 100 11.30 -4.28 -3.09
C ASN A 100 11.96 -3.32 -2.10
N ALA A 101 11.32 -2.19 -1.78
CA ALA A 101 11.84 -1.25 -0.77
C ALA A 101 11.99 -1.90 0.62
N ILE A 102 11.03 -2.76 1.01
CA ILE A 102 11.10 -3.55 2.24
C ILE A 102 12.32 -4.47 2.25
N MET A 103 12.56 -5.19 1.14
CA MET A 103 13.74 -6.06 0.98
C MET A 103 15.06 -5.29 0.96
N CYS A 104 15.08 -4.13 0.31
CA CYS A 104 16.24 -3.24 0.26
C CYS A 104 16.52 -2.56 1.60
N GLY A 105 15.68 -2.79 2.61
CA GLY A 105 15.99 -2.44 3.99
C GLY A 105 15.45 -1.08 4.44
N VAL A 106 14.42 -0.51 3.75
CA VAL A 106 13.72 0.72 4.21
C VAL A 106 13.46 0.68 5.71
N THR A 107 13.74 1.76 6.43
CA THR A 107 13.70 1.77 7.89
C THR A 107 12.26 1.65 8.40
N ASN A 108 11.33 2.36 7.76
CA ASN A 108 9.92 2.31 8.10
C ASN A 108 9.01 2.64 6.90
N ILE A 109 7.92 1.89 6.75
CA ILE A 109 6.90 2.16 5.73
C ILE A 109 5.71 2.96 6.28
N TRP A 110 5.61 3.13 7.60
CA TRP A 110 4.57 3.88 8.31
C TRP A 110 3.12 3.39 8.10
N VAL A 111 2.94 2.32 7.33
CA VAL A 111 1.68 1.62 7.17
C VAL A 111 1.56 0.56 8.25
N LYS A 112 0.43 0.58 8.96
CA LYS A 112 0.07 -0.39 10.00
C LYS A 112 -1.40 -0.77 9.87
N PRO A 113 -1.85 -1.85 10.53
CA PRO A 113 -3.27 -2.17 10.62
C PRO A 113 -4.08 -0.97 11.13
N GLY A 114 -5.20 -0.66 10.48
CA GLY A 114 -6.04 0.51 10.77
C GLY A 114 -5.60 1.81 10.10
N SER A 115 -4.43 1.87 9.44
CA SER A 115 -3.99 3.07 8.73
C SER A 115 -4.91 3.44 7.57
N ARG A 116 -5.03 4.75 7.32
CA ARG A 116 -5.61 5.30 6.09
C ARG A 116 -4.49 5.67 5.13
N ILE A 117 -4.53 5.09 3.93
CA ILE A 117 -3.53 5.30 2.88
C ILE A 117 -4.18 5.96 1.68
N LEU A 118 -3.47 6.89 1.05
CA LEU A 118 -3.78 7.35 -0.30
C LEU A 118 -2.69 6.86 -1.27
N TYR A 119 -3.05 5.91 -2.13
CA TYR A 119 -2.26 5.45 -3.26
C TYR A 119 -2.53 6.39 -4.45
N LEU A 120 -1.50 7.13 -4.87
CA LEU A 120 -1.50 7.94 -6.07
C LEU A 120 -0.74 7.22 -7.19
N GLY A 121 -1.38 6.96 -8.32
CA GLY A 121 -0.72 6.34 -9.47
C GLY A 121 -1.64 6.28 -10.68
N ASP A 122 -1.14 6.63 -11.86
CA ASP A 122 -1.92 6.49 -13.10
C ASP A 122 -2.06 5.02 -13.49
N ASP A 123 -0.97 4.25 -13.37
CA ASP A 123 -0.95 2.79 -13.52
C ASP A 123 -0.73 2.12 -12.16
N VAL A 124 -1.83 1.73 -11.53
CA VAL A 124 -1.82 1.17 -10.16
C VAL A 124 -1.39 -0.30 -10.22
N CYS A 125 -0.27 -0.63 -9.59
CA CYS A 125 0.17 -2.01 -9.46
C CYS A 125 -0.81 -2.82 -8.60
N GLN A 126 -1.47 -3.81 -9.21
CA GLN A 126 -2.43 -4.70 -8.56
C GLN A 126 -1.85 -5.36 -7.31
N ILE A 127 -0.60 -5.81 -7.39
CA ILE A 127 0.06 -6.59 -6.35
C ILE A 127 0.25 -5.70 -5.12
N THR A 128 0.90 -4.55 -5.30
CA THR A 128 1.09 -3.55 -4.23
C THR A 128 -0.23 -3.15 -3.59
N LEU A 129 -1.27 -2.84 -4.39
CA LEU A 129 -2.57 -2.45 -3.86
C LEU A 129 -3.21 -3.56 -3.00
N SER A 130 -3.14 -4.81 -3.45
CA SER A 130 -3.72 -5.92 -2.71
C SER A 130 -3.02 -6.18 -1.38
N HIS A 131 -1.69 -6.08 -1.34
CA HIS A 131 -0.91 -6.27 -0.11
C HIS A 131 -1.07 -5.07 0.84
N LEU A 132 -1.21 -3.84 0.32
CA LEU A 132 -1.59 -2.69 1.15
C LEU A 132 -2.97 -2.87 1.78
N SER A 133 -3.96 -3.38 1.02
CA SER A 133 -5.28 -3.73 1.52
C SER A 133 -5.23 -4.82 2.60
N ASP A 134 -4.41 -5.86 2.40
CA ASP A 134 -4.16 -6.90 3.41
C ASP A 134 -3.54 -6.31 4.70
N LEU A 135 -2.55 -5.40 4.55
CA LEU A 135 -1.78 -4.83 5.65
C LEU A 135 -2.61 -3.90 6.54
N VAL A 136 -3.43 -3.03 5.95
CA VAL A 136 -4.29 -2.11 6.73
C VAL A 136 -5.48 -2.83 7.36
N GLY A 137 -5.91 -3.96 6.79
CA GLY A 137 -7.05 -4.73 7.26
C GLY A 137 -8.40 -4.01 7.09
N LEU A 138 -9.45 -4.57 7.70
CA LEU A 138 -10.82 -4.02 7.61
C LEU A 138 -11.02 -2.72 8.40
N ASP A 139 -10.18 -2.46 9.39
CA ASP A 139 -10.25 -1.25 10.22
C ASP A 139 -9.59 -0.04 9.53
N GLY A 140 -8.76 -0.30 8.51
CA GLY A 140 -8.08 0.71 7.71
C GLY A 140 -8.74 0.93 6.35
N LEU A 141 -8.21 1.88 5.59
CA LEU A 141 -8.70 2.22 4.25
C LEU A 141 -7.56 2.50 3.30
N VAL A 142 -7.69 2.02 2.06
CA VAL A 142 -6.80 2.38 0.95
C VAL A 142 -7.61 3.14 -0.08
N TYR A 143 -7.40 4.46 -0.13
CA TYR A 143 -7.89 5.30 -1.22
C TYR A 143 -6.95 5.17 -2.41
N VAL A 144 -7.49 4.90 -3.58
CA VAL A 144 -6.71 4.82 -4.82
C VAL A 144 -7.17 5.94 -5.74
N VAL A 145 -6.29 6.85 -6.10
CA VAL A 145 -6.56 7.91 -7.08
C VAL A 145 -5.71 7.64 -8.31
N GLY A 146 -6.39 7.30 -9.41
CA GLY A 146 -5.76 6.84 -10.63
C GLY A 146 -6.78 6.42 -11.67
N LEU A 147 -6.33 6.24 -12.91
CA LEU A 147 -7.15 5.75 -14.01
C LEU A 147 -6.92 4.25 -14.23
N SER A 148 -7.12 3.46 -13.16
CA SER A 148 -6.85 2.02 -13.17
C SER A 148 -8.12 1.19 -13.04
N ASP A 149 -8.46 0.44 -14.08
CA ASP A 149 -9.56 -0.55 -14.07
C ASP A 149 -9.28 -1.70 -13.09
N VAL A 150 -8.01 -2.00 -12.87
CA VAL A 150 -7.56 -3.01 -11.91
C VAL A 150 -7.97 -2.63 -10.49
N ALA A 151 -7.79 -1.36 -10.11
CA ALA A 151 -8.23 -0.86 -8.81
C ALA A 151 -9.74 -0.92 -8.63
N VAL A 152 -10.52 -0.71 -9.71
CA VAL A 152 -11.98 -0.84 -9.70
C VAL A 152 -12.41 -2.27 -9.42
N LYS A 153 -11.86 -3.25 -10.14
CA LYS A 153 -12.13 -4.67 -9.91
C LYS A 153 -11.73 -5.10 -8.49
N MET A 154 -10.65 -4.55 -7.97
CA MET A 154 -10.21 -4.84 -6.61
C MET A 154 -11.17 -4.32 -5.54
N ALA A 155 -11.69 -3.10 -5.72
CA ALA A 155 -12.66 -2.49 -4.82
C ALA A 155 -14.00 -3.24 -4.74
N GLU A 156 -14.34 -4.03 -5.76
CA GLU A 156 -15.54 -4.90 -5.72
C GLU A 156 -15.39 -6.06 -4.73
N LYS A 157 -14.17 -6.60 -4.60
CA LYS A 157 -13.88 -7.75 -3.74
C LYS A 157 -13.40 -7.34 -2.34
N ARG A 158 -12.65 -6.25 -2.26
CA ARG A 158 -12.00 -5.78 -1.02
C ARG A 158 -12.70 -4.51 -0.54
N PRO A 159 -13.52 -4.58 0.52
CA PRO A 159 -14.34 -3.45 0.93
C PRO A 159 -13.51 -2.28 1.46
N ASN A 160 -12.30 -2.53 1.98
CA ASN A 160 -11.39 -1.51 2.47
C ASN A 160 -10.63 -0.75 1.37
N VAL A 161 -10.86 -1.08 0.09
CA VAL A 161 -10.27 -0.36 -1.06
C VAL A 161 -11.33 0.55 -1.68
N ILE A 162 -11.02 1.85 -1.73
CA ILE A 162 -11.89 2.86 -2.32
C ILE A 162 -11.17 3.48 -3.50
N THR A 163 -11.64 3.16 -4.70
CA THR A 163 -11.09 3.73 -5.94
C THR A 163 -11.80 5.03 -6.32
N VAL A 164 -11.00 5.99 -6.79
CA VAL A 164 -11.43 7.26 -7.37
C VAL A 164 -10.85 7.32 -8.77
N PHE A 165 -11.69 7.04 -9.75
CA PHE A 165 -11.32 7.05 -11.17
C PHE A 165 -11.13 8.49 -11.68
N GLN A 166 -10.02 9.11 -11.31
CA GLN A 166 -9.68 10.49 -11.65
C GLN A 166 -8.15 10.68 -11.62
N LYS A 167 -7.64 11.57 -12.48
CA LYS A 167 -6.22 11.95 -12.47
C LYS A 167 -5.77 12.52 -11.11
N PRO A 168 -4.61 12.12 -10.57
CA PRO A 168 -4.07 12.65 -9.31
C PRO A 168 -3.90 14.18 -9.29
N SER A 169 -3.60 14.80 -10.44
CA SER A 169 -3.49 16.26 -10.59
C SER A 169 -4.80 17.03 -10.35
N CYS A 170 -5.96 16.36 -10.46
CA CYS A 170 -7.27 16.98 -10.33
C CYS A 170 -7.80 16.95 -8.88
N ILE A 171 -7.03 17.44 -7.92
CA ILE A 171 -7.29 17.35 -6.46
C ILE A 171 -8.72 17.72 -6.07
N GLY A 172 -9.25 18.82 -6.63
CA GLY A 172 -10.60 19.31 -6.30
C GLY A 172 -11.73 18.32 -6.62
N LYS A 173 -11.52 17.37 -7.54
CA LYS A 173 -12.57 16.43 -7.98
C LYS A 173 -12.85 15.30 -7.00
N TYR A 174 -11.90 14.99 -6.11
CA TYR A 174 -12.05 13.88 -5.16
C TYR A 174 -11.94 14.31 -3.70
N ARG A 175 -11.92 15.62 -3.45
CA ARG A 175 -11.97 16.23 -2.12
C ARG A 175 -13.16 15.77 -1.27
N MET A 176 -14.29 15.43 -1.90
CA MET A 176 -15.49 14.95 -1.19
C MET A 176 -15.42 13.49 -0.76
N VAL A 177 -14.48 12.71 -1.31
CA VAL A 177 -14.38 11.26 -1.11
C VAL A 177 -13.18 10.92 -0.23
N VAL A 178 -12.03 11.55 -0.51
CA VAL A 178 -10.77 11.28 0.18
C VAL A 178 -10.70 12.16 1.42
N GLY A 179 -10.65 11.53 2.59
CA GLY A 179 -10.41 12.22 3.87
C GLY A 179 -8.92 12.43 4.16
N MET A 180 -8.63 12.93 5.36
CA MET A 180 -7.24 12.98 5.84
C MET A 180 -6.67 11.57 5.97
N VAL A 181 -5.45 11.38 5.50
CA VAL A 181 -4.73 10.10 5.52
C VAL A 181 -3.48 10.14 6.38
N ASP A 182 -3.03 8.97 6.81
CA ASP A 182 -1.84 8.80 7.63
C ASP A 182 -0.58 8.64 6.77
N VAL A 183 -0.74 7.98 5.62
CA VAL A 183 0.33 7.68 4.67
C VAL A 183 -0.10 7.98 3.24
N ILE A 184 0.78 8.61 2.45
CA ILE A 184 0.63 8.68 0.99
C ILE A 184 1.68 7.78 0.35
N TYR A 185 1.25 6.87 -0.51
CA TYR A 185 2.11 6.09 -1.39
C TYR A 185 1.96 6.63 -2.81
N ALA A 186 3.02 7.23 -3.37
CA ALA A 186 3.01 7.82 -4.69
C ALA A 186 3.86 6.99 -5.65
N ASP A 187 3.20 6.45 -6.66
CA ASP A 187 3.75 5.66 -7.77
C ASP A 187 3.41 6.39 -9.09
N ILE A 188 3.83 7.65 -9.16
CA ILE A 188 3.64 8.51 -10.33
C ILE A 188 5.02 8.82 -10.90
N HIS A 189 5.12 8.85 -12.23
CA HIS A 189 6.34 9.24 -12.90
C HIS A 189 6.86 10.59 -12.41
N SER A 190 8.17 10.68 -12.30
CA SER A 190 8.87 11.69 -11.50
C SER A 190 8.69 13.15 -11.95
N ASP A 191 8.15 13.38 -13.14
CA ASP A 191 7.90 14.73 -13.66
C ASP A 191 6.72 15.42 -12.97
N GLU A 192 5.94 14.68 -12.16
CA GLU A 192 4.77 15.17 -11.45
C GLU A 192 5.02 15.51 -9.96
N VAL A 193 6.21 16.01 -9.62
CA VAL A 193 6.55 16.44 -8.25
C VAL A 193 5.48 17.36 -7.66
N HIS A 194 4.95 18.29 -8.46
CA HIS A 194 3.90 19.21 -8.04
C HIS A 194 2.58 18.50 -7.68
N THR A 195 2.20 17.46 -8.43
CA THR A 195 0.99 16.65 -8.17
C THR A 195 1.12 15.95 -6.82
N ILE A 196 2.26 15.31 -6.57
CA ILE A 196 2.53 14.59 -5.32
C ILE A 196 2.53 15.57 -4.14
N THR A 197 3.27 16.67 -4.29
CA THR A 197 3.39 17.70 -3.24
C THR A 197 2.04 18.30 -2.89
N SER A 198 1.23 18.61 -3.90
CA SER A 198 -0.11 19.15 -3.69
C SER A 198 -0.99 18.12 -2.97
N ASN A 199 -0.97 16.85 -3.36
CA ASN A 199 -1.71 15.81 -2.65
C ASN A 199 -1.30 15.66 -1.19
N ILE A 200 0.01 15.72 -0.90
CA ILE A 200 0.53 15.70 0.47
C ILE A 200 -0.05 16.87 1.27
N ILE A 201 0.05 18.08 0.73
CA ILE A 201 -0.45 19.29 1.39
C ILE A 201 -1.97 19.22 1.67
N TYR A 202 -2.74 18.63 0.76
CA TYR A 202 -4.21 18.59 0.85
C TYR A 202 -4.75 17.44 1.69
N TYR A 203 -4.12 16.27 1.69
CA TYR A 203 -4.69 15.05 2.28
C TYR A 203 -3.84 14.44 3.40
N LEU A 204 -2.53 14.68 3.45
CA LEU A 204 -1.69 14.10 4.50
C LEU A 204 -1.85 14.89 5.80
N ARG A 205 -2.13 14.18 6.90
CA ARG A 205 -2.18 14.82 8.22
C ARG A 205 -0.81 15.35 8.64
N ALA A 206 -0.80 16.35 9.52
CA ALA A 206 0.45 16.76 10.18
C ALA A 206 1.02 15.58 11.00
N GLY A 207 2.33 15.34 10.90
CA GLY A 207 2.98 14.13 11.41
C GLY A 207 2.69 12.86 10.60
N GLY A 208 2.05 12.98 9.43
CA GLY A 208 1.87 11.90 8.47
C GLY A 208 3.13 11.69 7.62
N HIS A 209 3.18 10.55 6.94
CA HIS A 209 4.36 10.13 6.17
C HIS A 209 4.04 9.94 4.70
N TYR A 210 5.03 10.11 3.84
CA TYR A 210 4.93 9.83 2.41
C TYR A 210 6.01 8.85 1.98
N LEU A 211 5.65 8.00 1.01
CA LEU A 211 6.54 7.11 0.29
C LEU A 211 6.39 7.45 -1.18
N VAL A 212 7.48 7.86 -1.81
CA VAL A 212 7.48 8.30 -3.20
C VAL A 212 8.45 7.43 -3.98
N TYR A 213 7.89 6.65 -4.90
CA TYR A 213 8.66 5.95 -5.93
C TYR A 213 9.09 6.97 -6.98
N THR A 214 10.39 7.15 -7.16
CA THR A 214 10.93 8.13 -8.11
C THR A 214 12.27 7.68 -8.67
N ARG A 215 12.70 8.32 -9.77
CA ARG A 215 14.02 8.06 -10.34
C ARG A 215 15.10 8.53 -9.36
N ALA A 216 16.10 7.69 -9.13
CA ALA A 216 17.22 7.95 -8.24
C ALA A 216 17.94 9.27 -8.58
N SER A 217 18.06 9.59 -9.87
CA SER A 217 18.64 10.86 -10.34
C SER A 217 17.98 12.09 -9.72
N ASN A 218 16.68 12.03 -9.42
CA ASN A 218 15.93 13.17 -8.91
C ASN A 218 16.16 13.39 -7.41
N ILE A 219 16.62 12.36 -6.71
CA ILE A 219 17.01 12.45 -5.30
C ILE A 219 18.47 12.90 -5.20
N TYR A 220 19.37 12.24 -5.93
CA TYR A 220 20.82 12.47 -5.83
C TYR A 220 21.33 13.72 -6.55
N SER A 221 20.56 14.29 -7.50
CA SER A 221 20.89 15.58 -8.11
C SER A 221 20.65 16.79 -7.20
N THR A 222 20.01 16.57 -6.04
CA THR A 222 19.72 17.65 -5.09
C THR A 222 20.88 17.86 -4.12
N THR A 223 21.15 19.11 -3.74
CA THR A 223 22.16 19.44 -2.71
C THR A 223 21.84 18.85 -1.34
N ARG A 224 20.60 18.39 -1.12
CA ARG A 224 20.11 17.78 0.12
C ARG A 224 20.04 16.25 0.10
N GLY A 225 20.44 15.61 -1.02
CA GLY A 225 20.77 14.19 -1.15
C GLY A 225 19.68 13.15 -0.83
N LYS A 226 18.51 13.55 -0.35
CA LYS A 226 17.41 12.67 0.11
C LYS A 226 16.01 13.25 -0.11
N ASP A 227 15.92 14.43 -0.70
CA ASP A 227 14.68 15.19 -0.77
C ASP A 227 14.16 15.30 -2.20
N PRO A 228 13.09 14.57 -2.57
CA PRO A 228 12.47 14.70 -3.88
C PRO A 228 11.79 16.08 -4.09
N PHE A 229 11.64 16.88 -3.04
CA PHE A 229 10.94 18.16 -3.03
C PHE A 229 11.88 19.37 -2.80
N ALA A 230 13.19 19.20 -2.93
CA ALA A 230 14.20 20.23 -2.62
C ALA A 230 13.97 21.58 -3.34
N TYR A 231 13.36 21.56 -4.52
CA TYR A 231 13.08 22.77 -5.32
C TYR A 231 11.68 23.35 -5.11
N HIS A 232 10.86 22.76 -4.22
CA HIS A 232 9.49 23.20 -3.98
C HIS A 232 9.43 24.39 -3.00
N HIS A 233 8.58 25.39 -3.29
CA HIS A 233 8.44 26.60 -2.47
C HIS A 233 8.07 26.34 -1.00
N ARG A 234 7.36 25.24 -0.72
CA ARG A 234 6.97 24.80 0.64
C ARG A 234 7.84 23.68 1.21
N GLN A 235 9.07 23.49 0.70
CA GLN A 235 10.00 22.44 1.15
C GLN A 235 10.20 22.37 2.67
N LYS A 236 10.08 23.49 3.39
CA LYS A 236 10.24 23.54 4.85
C LYS A 236 9.18 22.71 5.61
N GLU A 237 8.05 22.40 4.98
CA GLU A 237 7.01 21.56 5.57
C GLU A 237 7.28 20.06 5.38
N PHE A 238 8.30 19.70 4.59
CA PHE A 238 8.67 18.33 4.30
C PHE A 238 9.96 18.00 5.04
N THR A 239 9.97 16.84 5.69
CA THR A 239 11.13 16.35 6.43
C THR A 239 11.59 15.05 5.77
N PRO A 240 12.59 15.08 4.88
CA PRO A 240 13.12 13.87 4.26
C PRO A 240 13.78 13.00 5.33
N ILE A 241 13.42 11.72 5.39
CA ILE A 241 13.92 10.77 6.40
C ILE A 241 14.99 9.88 5.75
N GLU A 242 14.62 9.17 4.70
CA GLU A 242 15.50 8.22 4.01
C GLU A 242 15.17 8.12 2.52
N ALA A 243 16.15 7.64 1.75
CA ALA A 243 15.98 7.28 0.36
C ALA A 243 16.69 5.94 0.14
N VAL A 244 15.97 4.95 -0.39
CA VAL A 244 16.46 3.58 -0.56
C VAL A 244 16.47 3.24 -2.05
N MET A 245 17.62 2.82 -2.55
CA MET A 245 17.77 2.32 -3.91
C MET A 245 17.11 0.96 -4.06
N LEU A 246 16.42 0.75 -5.19
CA LEU A 246 15.60 -0.44 -5.43
C LEU A 246 16.37 -1.54 -6.20
N GLU A 247 17.63 -1.78 -5.80
CA GLU A 247 18.48 -2.82 -6.37
C GLU A 247 18.05 -4.22 -5.87
N PRO A 248 17.99 -5.27 -6.72
CA PRO A 248 18.63 -5.41 -8.04
C PRO A 248 17.72 -5.14 -9.26
N ILE A 249 16.41 -4.92 -9.05
CA ILE A 249 15.42 -4.89 -10.13
C ILE A 249 15.49 -3.60 -10.92
N ASP A 250 15.42 -2.46 -10.21
CA ASP A 250 15.29 -1.16 -10.85
C ASP A 250 16.33 -0.18 -10.31
N ARG A 251 17.55 -0.34 -10.82
CA ARG A 251 18.73 0.45 -10.40
C ARG A 251 18.61 1.94 -10.71
N GLU A 252 17.64 2.33 -11.54
CA GLU A 252 17.39 3.73 -11.85
C GLU A 252 16.41 4.38 -10.86
N TYR A 253 15.76 3.61 -10.00
CA TYR A 253 14.71 4.10 -9.12
C TYR A 253 15.04 3.91 -7.64
N ALA A 254 14.40 4.74 -6.84
CA ALA A 254 14.54 4.78 -5.40
C ALA A 254 13.18 5.05 -4.76
N MET A 255 13.02 4.55 -3.54
CA MET A 255 11.91 4.89 -2.66
C MET A 255 12.36 6.01 -1.72
N ALA A 256 11.80 7.20 -1.88
CA ALA A 256 12.00 8.32 -0.95
C ALA A 256 10.93 8.28 0.14
N VAL A 257 11.35 8.35 1.40
CA VAL A 257 10.47 8.35 2.57
C VAL A 257 10.68 9.64 3.35
N GLY A 258 9.58 10.26 3.77
CA GLY A 258 9.64 11.46 4.60
C GLY A 258 8.37 11.74 5.37
N GLY A 259 8.44 12.77 6.20
CA GLY A 259 7.34 13.25 7.03
C GLY A 259 6.81 14.60 6.57
N PHE A 260 5.54 14.88 6.85
CA PHE A 260 4.89 16.16 6.55
C PHE A 260 4.51 16.88 7.84
N ARG A 261 5.01 18.12 7.99
CA ARG A 261 4.83 18.96 9.19
C ARG A 261 5.09 18.17 10.47
N MET A 262 6.29 17.57 10.53
CA MET A 262 6.73 16.87 11.71
C MET A 262 6.79 17.84 12.89
N PRO A 263 6.36 17.43 14.09
CA PRO A 263 6.57 18.25 15.28
C PRO A 263 8.06 18.51 15.47
N GLU A 264 8.41 19.73 15.89
CA GLU A 264 9.78 20.03 16.32
C GLU A 264 10.08 19.17 17.57
N GLU A 265 11.17 18.40 17.51
CA GLU A 265 11.67 17.60 18.65
C GLU A 265 12.24 18.49 19.76
#